data_AF-A0A8I0IHL8-F1
#
_entry.id   AF-A0A8I0IHL8-F1
#
_cell.length_a   1.000
_cell.length_b   1.000
_cell.length_c   1.000
_cell.angle_alpha   90.00
_cell.angle_beta   90.00
_cell.angle_gamma   90.00
#
_symmetry.space_group_name_H-M   'P 1'
#
loop_
_entity.id
_entity.type
_entity.pdbx_description
1 polymer ?
#
loop_
_entity_poly.entity_id
_entity_poly.type
_entity_poly.pdbx_seq_one_letter_code
_entity_poly.pdbx_strand_id
1 'polypeptide(L)'
;MSSTFPIVPKGKRGYDVDEVDAFLDEARKAYAGDASLGIDSARIRRTAFGLTKNGYSTAHVDAALERLEDAFASRERERAVSSGAESTWFSTARSGAEDIVARLERPQGHRFDRVGILTTGYHPRDVDRLTRRLHGYFTDGRPLSIDDVRGSVFRAKRGGYRESQVDLLLDTVVDVMLAVR
;
A
#
# COMPACT_ATOMS: atom_id res chain seq x y z
N MET A 1 28.71 34.64 9.73
CA MET A 1 28.03 33.40 10.16
C MET A 1 26.55 33.57 9.88
N SER A 2 25.99 32.75 8.99
CA SER A 2 24.57 32.85 8.62
C SER A 2 23.75 32.19 9.71
N SER A 3 23.07 32.97 10.56
CA SER A 3 22.16 32.42 11.57
C SER A 3 20.96 31.78 10.86
N THR A 4 20.62 30.54 11.21
CA THR A 4 19.51 29.79 10.60
C THR A 4 18.17 30.54 10.71
N PHE A 5 17.98 31.28 11.81
CA PHE A 5 16.82 32.12 12.04
C PHE A 5 17.20 33.50 12.59
N PRO A 6 16.35 34.53 12.41
CA PRO A 6 16.54 35.81 13.06
C PRO A 6 16.30 35.71 14.58
N ILE A 7 17.12 36.42 15.35
CA ILE A 7 16.99 36.56 16.81
C ILE A 7 15.85 37.54 17.14
N VAL A 8 15.17 37.32 18.25
CA VAL A 8 14.11 38.23 18.73
C VAL A 8 14.65 39.65 19.01
N PRO A 9 13.82 40.71 18.84
CA PRO A 9 14.20 42.06 19.22
C PRO A 9 14.59 42.17 20.71
N LYS A 10 15.47 43.11 21.03
CA LYS A 10 15.89 43.38 22.42
C LYS A 10 14.68 43.57 23.33
N GLY A 11 14.67 42.88 24.47
CA GLY A 11 13.59 42.94 25.46
C GLY A 11 12.51 41.86 25.30
N LYS A 12 12.51 41.09 24.20
CA LYS A 12 11.65 39.91 24.03
C LYS A 12 12.43 38.62 24.32
N ARG A 13 11.69 37.54 24.63
CA ARG A 13 12.25 36.18 24.76
C ARG A 13 11.93 35.39 23.50
N GLY A 14 12.90 34.62 23.02
CA GLY A 14 12.78 33.74 21.87
C GLY A 14 13.08 32.30 22.29
N TYR A 15 12.96 31.37 21.35
CA TYR A 15 13.32 29.97 21.63
C TYR A 15 14.82 29.82 21.81
N ASP A 16 15.21 28.90 22.69
CA ASP A 16 16.61 28.58 22.92
C ASP A 16 17.30 28.13 21.62
N VAL A 17 18.44 28.75 21.33
CA VAL A 17 19.16 28.54 20.07
C VAL A 17 19.73 27.12 20.01
N ASP A 18 20.30 26.64 21.12
CA ASP A 18 20.96 25.34 21.18
C ASP A 18 19.92 24.21 21.09
N GLU A 19 18.76 24.36 21.76
CA GLU A 19 17.67 23.38 21.66
C GLU A 19 17.09 23.29 20.25
N VAL A 20 16.86 24.44 19.60
CA VAL A 20 16.32 24.48 18.22
C VAL A 20 17.31 23.88 17.22
N ASP A 21 18.58 24.26 17.29
CA ASP A 21 19.60 23.77 16.35
C ASP A 21 19.85 22.26 16.55
N ALA A 22 19.89 21.78 17.81
CA ALA A 22 20.03 20.35 18.09
C ALA A 22 18.84 19.53 17.53
N PHE A 23 17.62 20.03 17.69
CA PHE A 23 16.42 19.37 17.17
C PHE A 23 16.42 19.33 15.63
N LEU A 24 16.80 20.42 14.96
CA LEU A 24 16.86 20.48 13.50
C LEU A 24 17.94 19.55 12.93
N ASP A 25 19.07 19.39 13.63
CA ASP A 25 20.10 18.43 13.26
C ASP A 25 19.62 16.98 13.42
N GLU A 26 18.89 16.67 14.50
CA GLU A 26 18.27 15.35 14.70
C GLU A 26 17.24 15.07 13.59
N ALA A 27 16.36 16.03 13.30
CA ALA A 27 15.36 15.91 12.24
C ALA A 27 16.00 15.76 10.86
N ARG A 28 17.09 16.47 10.57
CA ARG A 28 17.84 16.30 9.31
C ARG A 28 18.38 14.88 9.16
N LYS A 29 18.96 14.31 10.21
CA LYS A 29 19.47 12.92 10.20
C LYS A 29 18.34 11.90 10.02
N ALA A 30 17.21 12.11 10.69
CA ALA A 30 16.03 11.27 10.54
C ALA A 30 15.45 11.34 9.11
N TYR A 31 15.43 12.53 8.51
CA TYR A 31 14.98 12.72 7.13
C TYR A 31 15.93 12.04 6.12
N ALA A 32 17.24 12.15 6.33
CA ALA A 32 18.29 11.60 5.48
C ALA A 32 18.34 10.06 5.43
N GLY A 33 17.67 9.37 6.36
CA GLY A 33 17.50 7.92 6.28
C GLY A 33 17.63 7.16 7.59
N ASP A 34 17.95 7.85 8.70
CA ASP A 34 18.07 7.21 10.00
C ASP A 34 16.69 7.09 10.68
N ALA A 35 15.94 6.06 10.28
CA ALA A 35 14.63 5.76 10.84
C ALA A 35 14.69 5.35 12.33
N SER A 36 15.88 5.07 12.88
CA SER A 36 16.04 4.68 14.29
C SER A 36 15.89 5.86 15.26
N LEU A 37 15.99 7.10 14.77
CA LEU A 37 15.83 8.31 15.57
C LEU A 37 14.38 8.59 15.99
N GLY A 38 13.39 7.90 15.39
CA GLY A 38 11.99 7.97 15.81
C GLY A 38 11.41 9.39 15.77
N ILE A 39 11.84 10.20 14.80
CA ILE A 39 11.22 11.50 14.53
C ILE A 39 10.13 11.29 13.49
N ASP A 40 8.88 11.48 13.94
CA ASP A 40 7.68 11.48 13.12
C ASP A 40 7.00 12.86 13.15
N SER A 41 6.04 13.06 12.27
CA SER A 41 5.22 14.27 12.21
C SER A 41 4.59 14.61 13.57
N ALA A 42 4.12 13.59 14.30
CA ALA A 42 3.53 13.76 15.63
C ALA A 42 4.53 14.22 16.71
N ARG A 43 5.81 13.85 16.61
CA ARG A 43 6.87 14.29 17.52
C ARG A 43 7.23 15.74 17.24
N ILE A 44 7.37 16.14 15.98
CA ILE A 44 7.63 17.54 15.58
C ILE A 44 6.55 18.47 16.15
N ARG A 45 5.27 18.09 15.99
CA ARG A 45 4.13 18.86 16.50
C ARG A 45 4.10 19.02 18.03
N ARG A 46 4.69 18.08 18.76
CA ARG A 46 4.73 18.07 20.24
C ARG A 46 6.00 18.67 20.82
N THR A 47 6.99 18.99 19.98
CA THR A 47 8.24 19.62 20.43
C THR A 47 7.95 21.01 20.98
N ALA A 48 8.51 21.31 22.15
CA ALA A 48 8.47 22.62 22.76
C ALA A 48 9.88 23.01 23.18
N PHE A 49 10.24 24.27 22.94
CA PHE A 49 11.55 24.82 23.26
C PHE A 49 11.46 25.79 24.45
N GLY A 50 12.52 25.85 25.24
CA GLY A 50 12.70 26.82 26.31
C GLY A 50 12.75 28.26 25.78
N LEU A 51 12.36 29.23 26.61
CA LEU A 51 12.38 30.65 26.24
C LEU A 51 13.55 31.38 26.90
N THR A 52 14.50 31.86 26.09
CA THR A 52 15.70 32.58 26.56
C THR A 52 15.77 34.00 26.00
N LYS A 53 16.58 34.85 26.65
CA LYS A 53 16.91 36.18 26.13
C LYS A 53 17.89 36.00 24.97
N ASN A 54 17.70 36.73 23.88
CA ASN A 54 18.45 36.56 22.62
C ASN A 54 18.23 35.20 21.93
N GLY A 55 17.10 34.53 22.19
CA GLY A 55 16.69 33.33 21.48
C GLY A 55 16.20 33.60 20.04
N TYR A 56 15.99 32.54 19.26
CA TYR A 56 15.42 32.63 17.93
C TYR A 56 13.97 33.13 17.96
N SER A 57 13.58 33.82 16.89
CA SER A 57 12.22 34.28 16.69
C SER A 57 11.26 33.10 16.64
N THR A 58 10.35 33.02 17.63
CA THR A 58 9.34 31.95 17.73
C THR A 58 8.56 31.81 16.43
N ALA A 59 8.08 32.92 15.87
CA ALA A 59 7.35 32.93 14.59
C ALA A 59 8.13 32.32 13.41
N HIS A 60 9.45 32.53 13.34
CA HIS A 60 10.26 31.97 12.25
C HIS A 60 10.58 30.50 12.46
N VAL A 61 10.80 30.10 13.71
CA VAL A 61 11.03 28.70 14.09
C VAL A 61 9.74 27.89 13.89
N ASP A 62 8.59 28.38 14.37
CA ASP A 62 7.29 27.72 14.21
C ASP A 62 6.94 27.50 12.74
N ALA A 63 7.13 28.52 11.89
CA ALA A 63 6.91 28.40 10.45
C ALA A 63 7.91 27.45 9.75
N ALA A 64 9.07 27.21 10.35
CA ALA A 64 10.00 26.19 9.84
C ALA A 64 9.63 24.79 10.32
N LEU A 65 9.17 24.65 11.57
CA LEU A 65 8.65 23.38 12.11
C LEU A 65 7.42 22.91 11.36
N GLU A 66 6.50 23.81 11.00
CA GLU A 66 5.31 23.49 10.19
C GLU A 66 5.71 22.90 8.84
N ARG A 67 6.66 23.53 8.13
CA ARG A 67 7.18 23.01 6.86
C ARG A 67 7.91 21.68 7.01
N LEU A 68 8.58 21.49 8.14
CA LEU A 68 9.26 20.24 8.46
C LEU A 68 8.24 19.13 8.75
N GLU A 69 7.18 19.42 9.52
CA GLU A 69 6.06 18.50 9.79
C GLU A 69 5.41 18.04 8.49
N ASP A 70 5.10 18.96 7.57
CA ASP A 70 4.52 18.65 6.26
C ASP A 70 5.40 17.71 5.42
N ALA A 71 6.72 17.95 5.42
CA ALA A 71 7.68 17.12 4.71
C ALA A 71 7.77 15.71 5.30
N PHE A 72 7.75 15.59 6.64
CA PHE A 72 7.72 14.30 7.32
C PHE A 72 6.39 13.57 7.10
N ALA A 73 5.25 14.25 7.19
CA ALA A 73 3.93 13.67 6.97
C ALA A 73 3.74 13.19 5.53
N SER A 74 4.32 13.89 4.54
CA SER A 74 4.32 13.46 3.14
C SER A 74 5.19 12.22 2.94
N ARG A 75 6.39 12.20 3.52
CA ARG A 75 7.30 11.06 3.43
C ARG A 75 6.83 9.84 4.23
N GLU A 76 6.14 10.03 5.36
CA GLU A 76 5.45 8.96 6.08
C GLU A 76 4.34 8.34 5.24
N ARG A 77 3.54 9.16 4.55
CA ARG A 77 2.52 8.68 3.60
C ARG A 77 3.14 7.92 2.43
N GLU A 78 4.18 8.48 1.80
CA GLU A 78 4.91 7.79 0.72
C GLU A 78 5.56 6.49 1.19
N ARG A 79 6.14 6.46 2.39
CA ARG A 79 6.69 5.23 2.98
C ARG A 79 5.59 4.25 3.32
N ALA A 80 4.47 4.65 3.89
CA ALA A 80 3.34 3.75 4.16
C ALA A 80 2.78 3.14 2.86
N VAL A 81 2.73 3.94 1.79
CA VAL A 81 2.38 3.46 0.44
C VAL A 81 3.45 2.51 -0.10
N SER A 82 4.75 2.84 0.03
CA SER A 82 5.85 2.05 -0.55
C SER A 82 6.20 0.79 0.24
N SER A 83 6.16 0.82 1.57
CA SER A 83 6.50 -0.30 2.45
C SER A 83 5.33 -1.26 2.66
N GLY A 84 4.09 -0.77 2.59
CA GLY A 84 2.86 -1.57 2.74
C GLY A 84 2.32 -2.17 1.44
N ALA A 85 2.62 -1.60 0.27
CA ALA A 85 2.01 -2.03 -1.00
C ALA A 85 2.92 -2.86 -1.90
N GLU A 86 4.19 -3.08 -1.58
CA GLU A 86 5.08 -3.85 -2.47
C GLU A 86 5.39 -5.24 -1.89
N SER A 87 5.83 -5.33 -0.62
CA SER A 87 6.13 -6.62 0.02
C SER A 87 4.89 -7.47 0.34
N THR A 88 3.80 -6.83 0.78
CA THR A 88 2.50 -7.49 1.00
C THR A 88 1.83 -7.81 -0.34
N TRP A 89 1.92 -6.93 -1.34
CA TRP A 89 1.33 -7.17 -2.66
C TRP A 89 2.01 -8.29 -3.43
N PHE A 90 3.34 -8.37 -3.43
CA PHE A 90 4.06 -9.50 -4.05
C PHE A 90 3.82 -10.81 -3.30
N SER A 91 3.72 -10.81 -1.97
CA SER A 91 3.43 -12.03 -1.20
C SER A 91 1.96 -12.47 -1.32
N THR A 92 0.99 -11.54 -1.33
CA THR A 92 -0.41 -11.82 -1.61
C THR A 92 -0.63 -12.26 -3.06
N ALA A 93 0.04 -11.64 -4.04
CA ALA A 93 -0.01 -12.10 -5.43
C ALA A 93 0.64 -13.48 -5.60
N ARG A 94 1.74 -13.76 -4.89
CA ARG A 94 2.36 -15.09 -4.89
C ARG A 94 1.46 -16.16 -4.25
N SER A 95 0.92 -15.89 -3.06
CA SER A 95 -0.03 -16.79 -2.39
C SER A 95 -1.29 -16.98 -3.23
N GLY A 96 -1.78 -15.92 -3.87
CA GLY A 96 -2.91 -15.97 -4.78
C GLY A 96 -2.62 -16.83 -6.01
N ALA A 97 -1.42 -16.74 -6.59
CA ALA A 97 -1.00 -17.60 -7.70
C ALA A 97 -0.93 -19.08 -7.27
N GLU A 98 -0.39 -19.38 -6.09
CA GLU A 98 -0.35 -20.74 -5.54
C GLU A 98 -1.77 -21.30 -5.32
N ASP A 99 -2.68 -20.50 -4.74
CA ASP A 99 -4.09 -20.87 -4.54
C ASP A 99 -4.84 -21.06 -5.86
N ILE A 100 -4.56 -20.23 -6.87
CA ILE A 100 -5.10 -20.37 -8.22
C ILE A 100 -4.63 -21.71 -8.79
N VAL A 101 -3.33 -21.98 -8.85
CA VAL A 101 -2.78 -23.22 -9.42
C VAL A 101 -3.36 -24.45 -8.72
N ALA A 102 -3.37 -24.49 -7.39
CA ALA A 102 -3.96 -25.59 -6.62
C ALA A 102 -5.45 -25.80 -6.92
N ARG A 103 -6.19 -24.73 -7.24
CA ARG A 103 -7.60 -24.81 -7.70
C ARG A 103 -7.71 -25.39 -9.10
N LEU A 104 -6.87 -24.92 -10.02
CA LEU A 104 -6.90 -25.27 -11.45
C LEU A 104 -6.53 -26.74 -11.67
N GLU A 105 -5.63 -27.29 -10.85
CA GLU A 105 -5.18 -28.69 -10.86
C GLU A 105 -6.26 -29.69 -10.44
N ARG A 106 -7.33 -29.26 -9.77
CA ARG A 106 -8.43 -30.16 -9.39
C ARG A 106 -9.12 -30.77 -10.62
N PRO A 107 -9.68 -32.00 -10.49
CA PRO A 107 -10.41 -32.64 -11.58
C PRO A 107 -11.55 -31.78 -12.12
N GLN A 108 -11.78 -31.84 -13.43
CA GLN A 108 -12.92 -31.18 -14.10
C GLN A 108 -14.22 -31.55 -13.38
N GLY A 109 -15.12 -30.58 -13.18
CA GLY A 109 -16.35 -30.84 -12.44
C GLY A 109 -16.26 -30.66 -10.92
N HIS A 110 -15.05 -30.63 -10.34
CA HIS A 110 -14.77 -30.56 -8.89
C HIS A 110 -13.93 -29.35 -8.45
N ARG A 111 -13.69 -28.40 -9.37
CA ARG A 111 -12.90 -27.20 -9.07
C ARG A 111 -13.63 -26.20 -8.16
N PHE A 112 -14.94 -26.14 -8.31
CA PHE A 112 -15.83 -25.24 -7.56
C PHE A 112 -17.00 -26.02 -6.96
N ASP A 113 -17.53 -25.52 -5.86
CA ASP A 113 -18.74 -26.04 -5.26
C ASP A 113 -19.94 -25.77 -6.15
N ARG A 114 -20.90 -26.69 -6.12
CA ARG A 114 -22.17 -26.51 -6.81
C ARG A 114 -23.19 -25.89 -5.89
N VAL A 115 -24.04 -25.06 -6.48
CA VAL A 115 -25.23 -24.55 -5.78
C VAL A 115 -26.30 -25.65 -5.72
N GLY A 116 -27.29 -25.47 -4.85
CA GLY A 116 -28.42 -26.40 -4.74
C GLY A 116 -29.19 -26.56 -6.06
N ILE A 117 -29.97 -27.63 -6.17
CA ILE A 117 -30.73 -27.98 -7.40
C ILE A 117 -31.81 -26.91 -7.72
N LEU A 118 -32.23 -26.15 -6.71
CA LEU A 118 -33.21 -25.06 -6.84
C LEU A 118 -32.58 -23.70 -7.14
N THR A 119 -31.27 -23.55 -6.97
CA THR A 119 -30.55 -22.30 -7.21
C THR A 119 -29.79 -22.35 -8.52
N THR A 120 -29.60 -21.17 -9.09
CA THR A 120 -28.87 -20.98 -10.34
C THR A 120 -27.42 -20.62 -10.02
N GLY A 121 -26.50 -21.15 -10.81
CA GLY A 121 -25.10 -20.76 -10.78
C GLY A 121 -24.51 -20.82 -12.19
N TYR A 122 -23.21 -20.62 -12.33
CA TYR A 122 -22.56 -20.65 -13.64
C TYR A 122 -22.51 -22.05 -14.24
N HIS A 123 -22.65 -22.12 -15.56
CA HIS A 123 -22.64 -23.37 -16.31
C HIS A 123 -21.23 -24.03 -16.21
N PRO A 124 -21.11 -25.23 -15.61
CA PRO A 124 -19.79 -25.82 -15.31
C PRO A 124 -18.87 -25.97 -16.53
N ARG A 125 -19.42 -26.31 -17.70
CA ARG A 125 -18.63 -26.43 -18.94
C ARG A 125 -18.06 -25.10 -19.44
N ASP A 126 -18.75 -23.98 -19.19
CA ASP A 126 -18.27 -22.67 -19.64
C ASP A 126 -17.15 -22.18 -18.71
N VAL A 127 -17.32 -22.38 -17.41
CA VAL A 127 -16.29 -22.13 -16.40
C VAL A 127 -15.05 -22.99 -16.68
N ASP A 128 -15.21 -24.33 -16.75
CA ASP A 128 -14.09 -25.27 -16.99
C ASP A 128 -13.31 -24.97 -18.30
N ARG A 129 -13.98 -24.42 -19.32
CA ARG A 129 -13.33 -23.98 -20.56
C ARG A 129 -12.38 -22.82 -20.31
N LEU A 130 -12.79 -21.81 -19.54
CA LEU A 130 -11.92 -20.72 -19.14
C LEU A 130 -10.81 -21.21 -18.19
N THR A 131 -11.15 -22.07 -17.23
CA THR A 131 -10.20 -22.65 -16.26
C THR A 131 -9.05 -23.37 -16.96
N ARG A 132 -9.31 -24.04 -18.09
CA ARG A 132 -8.28 -24.67 -18.93
C ARG A 132 -7.35 -23.65 -19.59
N ARG A 133 -7.88 -22.50 -20.03
CA ARG A 133 -7.07 -21.41 -20.60
C ARG A 133 -6.17 -20.79 -19.53
N LEU A 134 -6.73 -20.54 -18.34
CA LEU A 134 -5.98 -20.04 -17.18
C LEU A 134 -4.86 -21.00 -16.80
N HIS A 135 -5.13 -22.30 -16.75
CA HIS A 135 -4.09 -23.31 -16.47
C HIS A 135 -2.98 -23.27 -17.52
N GLY A 136 -3.30 -23.14 -18.81
CA GLY A 136 -2.29 -23.00 -19.86
C GLY A 136 -1.46 -21.72 -19.75
N TYR A 137 -2.02 -20.62 -19.23
CA TYR A 137 -1.26 -19.39 -18.95
C TYR A 137 -0.27 -19.61 -17.81
N PHE A 138 -0.71 -20.16 -16.67
CA PHE A 138 0.14 -20.33 -15.49
C PHE A 138 1.19 -21.44 -15.62
N THR A 139 0.92 -22.52 -16.35
CA THR A 139 1.85 -23.66 -16.48
C THR A 139 2.73 -23.55 -17.71
N ASP A 140 2.14 -23.25 -18.88
CA ASP A 140 2.83 -23.29 -20.17
C ASP A 140 3.25 -21.90 -20.68
N GLY A 141 2.91 -20.82 -19.94
CA GLY A 141 3.16 -19.44 -20.38
C GLY A 141 2.40 -19.03 -21.63
N ARG A 142 1.25 -19.67 -21.93
CA ARG A 142 0.45 -19.33 -23.11
C ARG A 142 -0.10 -17.91 -22.99
N PRO A 143 -0.16 -17.12 -24.08
CA PRO A 143 -0.68 -15.76 -24.02
C PRO A 143 -2.15 -15.75 -23.60
N LEU A 144 -2.47 -14.97 -22.58
CA LEU A 144 -3.82 -14.68 -22.11
C LEU A 144 -3.88 -13.21 -21.69
N SER A 145 -4.85 -12.46 -22.21
CA SER A 145 -5.03 -11.05 -21.84
C SER A 145 -5.88 -10.92 -20.57
N ILE A 146 -5.64 -9.86 -19.79
CA ILE A 146 -6.50 -9.47 -18.66
C ILE A 146 -7.93 -9.20 -19.16
N ASP A 147 -8.07 -8.62 -20.35
CA ASP A 147 -9.38 -8.32 -20.94
C ASP A 147 -10.16 -9.60 -21.29
N ASP A 148 -9.47 -10.70 -21.64
CA ASP A 148 -10.12 -11.99 -21.88
C ASP A 148 -10.72 -12.57 -20.60
N VAL A 149 -10.05 -12.36 -19.46
CA VAL A 149 -10.52 -12.81 -18.14
C VAL A 149 -11.70 -11.96 -17.70
N ARG A 150 -11.59 -10.63 -17.77
CA ARG A 150 -12.67 -9.69 -17.40
C ARG A 150 -13.90 -9.79 -18.30
N GLY A 151 -13.71 -10.06 -19.59
CA GLY A 151 -14.79 -10.21 -20.57
C GLY A 151 -15.42 -11.60 -20.62
N SER A 152 -15.04 -12.51 -19.72
CA SER A 152 -15.56 -13.88 -19.71
C SER A 152 -17.02 -13.92 -19.26
N VAL A 153 -17.89 -14.44 -20.13
CA VAL A 153 -19.33 -14.60 -19.83
C VAL A 153 -19.67 -16.08 -19.67
N PHE A 154 -20.37 -16.40 -18.58
CA PHE A 154 -20.87 -17.75 -18.30
C PHE A 154 -22.39 -17.80 -18.40
N ARG A 155 -22.92 -18.84 -19.04
CA ARG A 155 -24.36 -19.07 -19.03
C ARG A 155 -24.83 -19.52 -17.65
N ALA A 156 -26.06 -19.17 -17.29
CA ALA A 156 -26.68 -19.60 -16.06
C ALA A 156 -27.19 -21.06 -16.17
N LYS A 157 -27.03 -21.86 -15.12
CA LYS A 157 -27.50 -23.26 -15.03
C LYS A 157 -27.96 -23.59 -13.61
N ARG A 158 -29.10 -24.27 -13.48
CA ARG A 158 -29.55 -24.84 -12.18
C ARG A 158 -28.58 -25.91 -11.70
N GLY A 159 -28.18 -25.85 -10.43
CA GLY A 159 -27.12 -26.71 -9.88
C GLY A 159 -25.76 -26.50 -10.54
N GLY A 160 -25.52 -25.29 -11.08
CA GLY A 160 -24.25 -24.86 -11.63
C GLY A 160 -23.20 -24.63 -10.55
N TYR A 161 -22.03 -24.12 -10.95
CA TYR A 161 -21.02 -23.69 -10.02
C TYR A 161 -21.45 -22.43 -9.28
N ARG A 162 -21.02 -22.32 -8.01
CA ARG A 162 -21.28 -21.15 -7.20
C ARG A 162 -20.58 -19.93 -7.79
N GLU A 163 -21.38 -18.95 -8.18
CA GLU A 163 -20.95 -17.72 -8.85
C GLU A 163 -19.86 -17.00 -8.04
N SER A 164 -20.10 -16.82 -6.73
CA SER A 164 -19.15 -16.16 -5.84
C SER A 164 -17.76 -16.82 -5.76
N GLN A 165 -17.66 -18.15 -5.93
CA GLN A 165 -16.34 -18.82 -5.94
C GLN A 165 -15.63 -18.66 -7.27
N VAL A 166 -16.39 -18.60 -8.36
CA VAL A 166 -15.85 -18.40 -9.71
C VAL A 166 -15.38 -16.94 -9.83
N ASP A 167 -16.22 -15.99 -9.44
CA ASP A 167 -15.90 -14.56 -9.51
C ASP A 167 -14.67 -14.23 -8.67
N LEU A 168 -14.60 -14.75 -7.43
CA LEU A 168 -13.41 -14.59 -6.58
C LEU A 168 -12.14 -15.13 -7.24
N LEU A 169 -12.21 -16.26 -7.95
CA LEU A 169 -11.05 -16.78 -8.68
C LEU A 169 -10.63 -15.82 -9.80
N LEU A 170 -11.58 -15.29 -10.57
CA LEU A 170 -11.28 -14.37 -11.67
C LEU A 170 -10.69 -13.06 -11.19
N ASP A 171 -11.22 -12.51 -10.10
CA ASP A 171 -10.68 -11.31 -9.46
C ASP A 171 -9.24 -11.55 -9.00
N THR A 172 -8.99 -12.67 -8.28
CA THR A 172 -7.64 -13.04 -7.84
C THR A 172 -6.67 -13.20 -9.02
N VAL A 173 -7.13 -13.81 -10.13
CA VAL A 173 -6.32 -13.95 -11.36
C VAL A 173 -5.96 -12.59 -11.93
N VAL A 174 -6.93 -11.68 -12.04
CA VAL A 174 -6.71 -10.33 -12.57
C VAL A 174 -5.69 -9.59 -11.71
N ASP A 175 -5.81 -9.67 -10.39
CA ASP A 175 -4.88 -9.05 -9.45
C ASP A 175 -3.45 -9.60 -9.62
N VAL A 176 -3.31 -10.92 -9.74
CA VAL A 176 -2.00 -11.57 -10.00
C VAL A 176 -1.42 -11.14 -11.35
N MET A 177 -2.23 -11.07 -12.41
CA MET A 177 -1.78 -10.64 -13.73
C MET A 177 -1.34 -9.17 -13.75
N LEU A 178 -1.98 -8.31 -12.95
CA LEU A 178 -1.59 -6.91 -12.78
C LEU A 178 -0.30 -6.78 -11.95
N ALA A 179 -0.09 -7.64 -10.97
CA ALA A 179 1.09 -7.63 -10.09
C ALA A 179 2.39 -8.06 -10.78
N VAL A 180 2.31 -8.85 -11.85
CA VAL A 180 3.47 -9.41 -12.57
C VAL A 180 3.91 -8.51 -13.75
N ARG A 181 3.21 -7.40 -14.00
CA ARG A 181 3.51 -6.46 -15.08
C ARG A 181 4.37 -5.29 -14.62
#